data_AF-A0A3D4ZUL9-F1
#
_entry.id   AF-A0A3D4ZUL9-F1
#
_cell.length_a   1.000
_cell.length_b   1.000
_cell.length_c   1.000
_cell.angle_alpha   90.00
_cell.angle_beta   90.00
_cell.angle_gamma   90.00
#
_symmetry.space_group_name_H-M   'P 1'
#
loop_
_entity.id
_entity.type
_entity.pdbx_description
1 polymer ?
#
loop_
_entity_poly.entity_id
_entity_poly.type
_entity_poly.pdbx_seq_one_letter_code
_entity_poly.pdbx_strand_id
1 'polypeptide(L)'
;MPQSSGICELYCWAAHKPDRPWRTGHEVEDCLQAHLDAGISDVVWNLGRSVIEYHSNLPDATLFSGKGADVPYMTQIGEMLAERCCLRAALEFAGAHGMTLYGRLAMNRHYSPSAHGGSLTSDWAKAHPEFYEVSKEADADPSRLCYALEAVRRERIDLLLEAAWIGVDGLQLDFCRQPPMCRYHPALIDGFRAEAGIDPRDIDPWEGSGFRDWISYRAQ
;
A
#
# COMPACT_ATOMS: atom_id res chain seq x y z
N MET A 1 -6.24 -12.81 -28.97
CA MET A 1 -7.27 -12.99 -27.91
C MET A 1 -7.09 -11.85 -26.93
N PRO A 2 -8.16 -11.28 -26.33
CA PRO A 2 -8.00 -10.23 -25.33
C PRO A 2 -7.17 -10.77 -24.15
N GLN A 3 -6.11 -10.06 -23.77
CA GLN A 3 -5.34 -10.36 -22.57
C GLN A 3 -6.21 -10.03 -21.34
N SER A 4 -6.44 -11.02 -20.49
CA SER A 4 -7.10 -10.83 -19.20
C SER A 4 -6.04 -10.53 -18.14
N SER A 5 -6.26 -9.45 -17.39
CA SER A 5 -5.43 -9.08 -16.25
C SER A 5 -6.08 -9.50 -14.93
N GLY A 6 -5.30 -10.05 -14.00
CA GLY A 6 -5.75 -10.39 -12.64
C GLY A 6 -5.03 -9.57 -11.57
N ILE A 7 -5.63 -9.49 -10.37
CA ILE A 7 -4.97 -8.92 -9.19
C ILE A 7 -4.68 -10.06 -8.22
N CYS A 8 -3.41 -10.22 -7.86
CA CYS A 8 -2.97 -11.17 -6.85
C CYS A 8 -2.75 -10.45 -5.51
N GLU A 9 -3.59 -10.78 -4.52
CA GLU A 9 -3.29 -10.54 -3.12
C GLU A 9 -2.99 -11.90 -2.47
N LEU A 10 -1.70 -12.29 -2.42
CA LEU A 10 -1.25 -13.58 -1.87
C LEU A 10 -1.75 -13.80 -0.45
N TYR A 11 -1.72 -12.75 0.38
CA TYR A 11 -2.31 -12.73 1.72
C TYR A 11 -3.77 -13.22 1.71
N CYS A 12 -4.59 -12.71 0.78
CA CYS A 12 -6.00 -13.07 0.66
C CYS A 12 -6.19 -14.49 0.11
N TRP A 13 -5.40 -14.89 -0.89
CA TRP A 13 -5.42 -16.25 -1.42
C TRP A 13 -5.17 -17.29 -0.32
N ALA A 14 -4.11 -17.05 0.46
CA ALA A 14 -3.71 -17.88 1.57
C ALA A 14 -4.80 -17.90 2.67
N ALA A 15 -5.38 -16.74 3.01
CA ALA A 15 -6.39 -16.64 4.07
C ALA A 15 -7.74 -17.33 3.78
N HIS A 16 -8.13 -17.46 2.50
CA HIS A 16 -9.44 -17.97 2.05
C HIS A 16 -9.45 -19.47 1.68
N LYS A 17 -8.40 -20.22 2.00
CA LYS A 17 -8.39 -21.68 1.83
C LYS A 17 -9.25 -22.33 2.94
N PRO A 18 -10.23 -23.20 2.60
CA PRO A 18 -11.19 -23.75 3.58
C PRO A 18 -10.55 -24.69 4.61
N ASP A 19 -9.41 -25.31 4.27
CA ASP A 19 -8.73 -26.28 5.12
C ASP A 19 -7.43 -25.69 5.69
N ARG A 20 -7.39 -25.40 6.99
CA ARG A 20 -6.23 -24.80 7.69
C ARG A 20 -5.38 -25.87 8.40
N PRO A 21 -4.02 -25.77 8.40
CA PRO A 21 -3.20 -24.74 7.78
C PRO A 21 -2.74 -25.11 6.35
N TRP A 22 -2.88 -24.15 5.44
CA TRP A 22 -2.68 -24.25 3.98
C TRP A 22 -1.22 -24.08 3.52
N ARG A 23 -0.24 -24.38 4.38
CA ARG A 23 1.17 -24.18 4.01
C ARG A 23 1.62 -25.28 3.04
N THR A 24 1.72 -24.95 1.77
CA THR A 24 2.22 -25.84 0.71
C THR A 24 3.73 -25.71 0.53
N GLY A 25 4.34 -24.61 1.01
CA GLY A 25 5.72 -24.23 0.68
C GLY A 25 5.87 -23.69 -0.75
N HIS A 26 4.76 -23.64 -1.48
CA HIS A 26 4.64 -23.25 -2.89
C HIS A 26 3.46 -22.27 -3.07
N GLU A 27 3.09 -21.52 -2.03
CA GLU A 27 1.86 -20.71 -2.00
C GLU A 27 1.84 -19.66 -3.12
N VAL A 28 3.02 -19.14 -3.47
CA VAL A 28 3.22 -18.20 -4.58
C VAL A 28 2.93 -18.88 -5.91
N GLU A 29 3.59 -20.02 -6.16
CA GLU A 29 3.43 -20.81 -7.38
C GLU A 29 1.99 -21.30 -7.54
N ASP A 30 1.38 -21.82 -6.47
CA ASP A 30 -0.02 -22.27 -6.46
C ASP A 30 -0.99 -21.13 -6.81
N CYS A 31 -0.72 -19.92 -6.32
CA CYS A 31 -1.54 -18.75 -6.61
C CYS A 31 -1.42 -18.33 -8.07
N LEU A 32 -0.21 -18.27 -8.61
CA LEU A 32 0.03 -17.89 -10.01
C LEU A 32 -0.44 -18.97 -10.98
N GLN A 33 -0.27 -20.25 -10.64
CA GLN A 33 -0.81 -21.35 -11.42
C GLN A 33 -2.34 -21.27 -11.52
N ALA A 34 -3.04 -20.94 -10.42
CA ALA A 34 -4.48 -20.72 -10.46
C ALA A 34 -4.90 -19.57 -11.39
N HIS A 35 -4.06 -18.54 -11.57
CA HIS A 35 -4.30 -17.50 -12.57
C HIS A 35 -4.12 -18.03 -14.00
N LEU A 36 -3.04 -18.78 -14.25
CA LEU A 36 -2.79 -19.41 -15.55
C LEU A 36 -3.90 -20.39 -15.95
N ASP A 37 -4.38 -21.21 -15.01
CA ASP A 37 -5.48 -22.15 -15.22
C ASP A 37 -6.79 -21.41 -15.58
N ALA A 38 -6.94 -20.17 -15.12
CA ALA A 38 -8.03 -19.27 -15.48
C ALA A 38 -7.78 -18.46 -16.77
N GLY A 39 -6.66 -18.69 -17.45
CA GLY A 39 -6.25 -18.00 -18.67
C GLY A 39 -5.72 -16.57 -18.44
N ILE A 40 -5.32 -16.23 -17.22
CA ILE A 40 -4.77 -14.92 -16.83
C ILE A 40 -3.24 -15.03 -16.80
N SER A 41 -2.57 -14.22 -17.61
CA SER A 41 -1.09 -14.18 -17.71
C SER A 41 -0.50 -12.82 -17.34
N ASP A 42 -1.31 -11.76 -17.30
CA ASP A 42 -0.92 -10.44 -16.79
C ASP A 42 -1.43 -10.29 -15.36
N VAL A 43 -0.54 -10.23 -14.38
CA VAL A 43 -0.90 -10.23 -12.95
C VAL A 43 -0.36 -9.01 -12.24
N VAL A 44 -1.24 -8.33 -11.51
CA VAL A 44 -0.89 -7.25 -10.59
C VAL A 44 -0.57 -7.86 -9.23
N TRP A 45 0.71 -7.88 -8.87
CA TRP A 45 1.22 -8.43 -7.63
C TRP A 45 1.22 -7.39 -6.51
N ASN A 46 0.57 -7.70 -5.39
CA ASN A 46 0.58 -6.82 -4.22
C ASN A 46 1.98 -6.75 -3.58
N LEU A 47 2.60 -5.58 -3.61
CA LEU A 47 3.87 -5.29 -2.91
C LEU A 47 3.63 -4.98 -1.42
N GLY A 48 2.44 -4.47 -1.09
CA GLY A 48 2.05 -4.13 0.26
C GLY A 48 1.35 -2.78 0.39
N ARG A 49 1.36 -2.26 1.61
CA ARG A 49 0.67 -1.03 2.04
C ARG A 49 1.61 -0.26 2.97
N SER A 50 1.22 -0.04 4.24
CA SER A 50 2.15 0.38 5.31
C SER A 50 3.33 -0.59 5.42
N VAL A 51 3.00 -1.87 5.61
CA VAL A 51 3.94 -2.99 5.64
C VAL A 51 4.03 -3.61 4.24
N ILE A 52 5.19 -4.15 3.91
CA ILE A 52 5.43 -4.82 2.64
C ILE A 52 5.31 -6.34 2.74
N GLU A 53 5.10 -6.99 1.59
CA GLU A 53 4.92 -8.43 1.45
C GLU A 53 6.08 -9.10 0.69
N TYR A 54 7.26 -8.46 0.71
CA TYR A 54 8.49 -8.96 0.09
C TYR A 54 9.72 -8.57 0.92
N HIS A 55 10.84 -9.26 0.72
CA HIS A 55 12.11 -8.93 1.38
C HIS A 55 12.75 -7.73 0.69
N SER A 56 12.67 -6.58 1.37
CA SER A 56 13.31 -5.33 0.99
C SER A 56 14.71 -5.22 1.59
N ASN A 57 15.59 -4.48 0.92
CA ASN A 57 16.89 -4.04 1.44
C ASN A 57 16.84 -2.61 2.00
N LEU A 58 15.70 -1.92 1.92
CA LEU A 58 15.53 -0.57 2.46
C LEU A 58 15.46 -0.63 3.99
N PRO A 59 16.19 0.25 4.69
CA PRO A 59 16.33 0.19 6.14
C PRO A 59 15.01 0.44 6.89
N ASP A 60 14.13 1.27 6.30
CA ASP A 60 12.87 1.68 6.93
C ASP A 60 11.66 0.82 6.49
N ALA A 61 11.88 -0.12 5.57
CA ALA A 61 10.82 -1.01 5.10
C ALA A 61 10.48 -2.07 6.15
N THR A 62 9.20 -2.16 6.51
CA THR A 62 8.71 -3.17 7.47
C THR A 62 8.05 -4.33 6.74
N LEU A 63 8.66 -5.51 6.79
CA LEU A 63 8.03 -6.75 6.34
C LEU A 63 6.83 -7.09 7.24
N PHE A 64 5.70 -7.44 6.65
CA PHE A 64 4.53 -7.89 7.41
C PHE A 64 4.86 -9.18 8.17
N SER A 65 4.66 -9.16 9.49
CA SER A 65 4.92 -10.30 10.38
C SER A 65 3.66 -10.85 11.05
N GLY A 66 2.53 -10.16 10.95
CA GLY A 66 1.32 -10.51 11.70
C GLY A 66 1.43 -10.38 13.22
N LYS A 67 2.59 -9.97 13.76
CA LYS A 67 2.78 -9.80 15.20
C LYS A 67 1.83 -8.74 15.74
N GLY A 68 1.10 -9.09 16.80
CA GLY A 68 0.07 -8.23 17.39
C GLY A 68 -1.31 -8.34 16.71
N ALA A 69 -1.45 -9.10 15.62
CA ALA A 69 -2.74 -9.26 14.96
C ALA A 69 -3.79 -9.95 15.86
N ASP A 70 -5.05 -9.52 15.73
CA ASP A 70 -6.19 -10.08 16.46
C ASP A 70 -6.57 -11.50 15.99
N VAL A 71 -6.08 -11.92 14.82
CA VAL A 71 -6.44 -13.20 14.20
C VAL A 71 -5.20 -14.09 14.03
N PRO A 72 -5.19 -15.33 14.56
CA PRO A 72 -3.98 -16.17 14.59
C PRO A 72 -3.33 -16.45 13.23
N TYR A 73 -4.11 -16.46 12.16
CA TYR A 73 -3.56 -16.75 10.83
C TYR A 73 -2.67 -15.64 10.27
N MET A 74 -2.82 -14.40 10.73
CA MET A 74 -1.97 -13.31 10.26
C MET A 74 -0.50 -13.56 10.61
N THR A 75 -0.23 -14.14 11.78
CA THR A 75 1.12 -14.58 12.17
C THR A 75 1.64 -15.65 11.23
N GLN A 76 0.82 -16.64 10.85
CA GLN A 76 1.23 -17.70 9.91
C GLN A 76 1.57 -17.14 8.52
N ILE A 77 0.83 -16.12 8.06
CA ILE A 77 1.19 -15.40 6.83
C ILE A 77 2.50 -14.65 7.00
N GLY A 78 2.70 -13.98 8.13
CA GLY A 78 3.96 -13.31 8.44
C GLY A 78 5.16 -14.26 8.45
N GLU A 79 5.00 -15.46 9.01
CA GLU A 79 6.00 -16.52 8.98
C GLU A 79 6.30 -16.96 7.54
N MET A 80 5.27 -17.20 6.72
CA MET A 80 5.44 -17.52 5.30
C MET A 80 6.22 -16.43 4.55
N LEU A 81 5.86 -15.17 4.76
CA LEU A 81 6.55 -14.03 4.14
C LEU A 81 7.98 -13.89 4.66
N ALA A 82 8.29 -14.29 5.89
CA ALA A 82 9.63 -14.24 6.45
C ALA A 82 10.54 -15.38 5.92
N GLU A 83 9.97 -16.56 5.65
CA GLU A 83 10.72 -17.74 5.18
C GLU A 83 11.28 -17.55 3.76
N ARG A 84 10.57 -16.84 2.86
CA ARG A 84 10.98 -16.63 1.47
C ARG A 84 10.49 -15.30 0.93
N CYS A 85 11.29 -14.67 0.08
CA CYS A 85 10.85 -13.46 -0.63
C CYS A 85 9.80 -13.79 -1.69
N CYS A 86 8.52 -13.57 -1.39
CA CYS A 86 7.41 -13.93 -2.26
C CYS A 86 7.39 -13.17 -3.60
N LEU A 87 7.88 -11.92 -3.67
CA LEU A 87 8.00 -11.20 -4.94
C LEU A 87 9.02 -11.86 -5.89
N ARG A 88 10.19 -12.28 -5.36
CA ARG A 88 11.21 -12.94 -6.18
C ARG A 88 10.75 -14.31 -6.65
N ALA A 89 10.09 -15.06 -5.76
CA ALA A 89 9.42 -16.31 -6.11
C ALA A 89 8.40 -16.11 -7.24
N ALA A 90 7.59 -15.06 -7.16
CA ALA A 90 6.58 -14.75 -8.17
C ALA A 90 7.24 -14.42 -9.52
N LEU A 91 8.29 -13.61 -9.53
CA LEU A 91 9.03 -13.25 -10.75
C LEU A 91 9.72 -14.45 -11.39
N GLU A 92 10.32 -15.34 -10.59
CA GLU A 92 10.91 -16.59 -11.09
C GLU A 92 9.86 -17.47 -11.77
N PHE A 93 8.72 -17.69 -11.10
CA PHE A 93 7.62 -18.46 -11.66
C PHE A 93 7.05 -17.81 -12.94
N ALA A 94 6.81 -16.50 -12.91
CA ALA A 94 6.29 -15.74 -14.04
C ALA A 94 7.21 -15.84 -15.26
N GLY A 95 8.52 -15.65 -15.07
CA GLY A 95 9.50 -15.77 -16.14
C GLY A 95 9.54 -17.17 -16.77
N ALA A 96 9.38 -18.22 -15.96
CA ALA A 96 9.34 -19.60 -16.45
C ALA A 96 8.06 -19.93 -17.24
N HIS A 97 6.97 -19.20 -17.01
CA HIS A 97 5.65 -19.47 -17.61
C HIS A 97 5.14 -18.39 -18.57
N GLY A 98 5.98 -17.38 -18.87
CA GLY A 98 5.62 -16.29 -19.78
C GLY A 98 4.50 -15.39 -19.25
N MET A 99 4.47 -15.15 -17.94
CA MET A 99 3.56 -14.19 -17.31
C MET A 99 4.20 -12.81 -17.19
N THR A 100 3.37 -11.77 -17.20
CA THR A 100 3.76 -10.39 -16.87
C THR A 100 3.37 -10.09 -15.43
N LEU A 101 4.28 -9.53 -14.63
CA LEU A 101 4.02 -9.13 -13.24
C LEU A 101 4.18 -7.61 -13.04
N TYR A 102 3.09 -6.95 -12.66
CA TYR A 102 3.06 -5.54 -12.27
C TYR A 102 3.08 -5.40 -10.75
N GLY A 103 4.05 -4.69 -10.18
CA GLY A 103 4.12 -4.42 -8.74
C GLY A 103 3.13 -3.34 -8.31
N ARG A 104 2.18 -3.67 -7.44
CA ARG A 104 1.19 -2.74 -6.88
C ARG A 104 1.53 -2.32 -5.46
N LEU A 105 1.61 -1.02 -5.22
CA LEU A 105 1.74 -0.45 -3.87
C LEU A 105 0.50 0.38 -3.53
N ALA A 106 -0.10 0.15 -2.35
CA ALA A 106 -1.13 1.05 -1.83
C ALA A 106 -0.48 2.35 -1.36
N MET A 107 -0.90 3.47 -1.94
CA MET A 107 -0.15 4.72 -1.79
C MET A 107 -0.35 5.35 -0.40
N ASN A 108 -1.52 5.26 0.25
CA ASN A 108 -1.69 5.89 1.57
C ASN A 108 -2.56 5.09 2.53
N ARG A 109 -2.35 3.77 2.59
CA ARG A 109 -3.03 2.90 3.55
C ARG A 109 -2.05 2.44 4.64
N HIS A 110 -1.93 3.24 5.70
CA HIS A 110 -0.99 2.93 6.78
C HIS A 110 -1.60 2.18 7.96
N TYR A 111 -2.93 2.19 8.10
CA TYR A 111 -3.68 1.71 9.28
C TYR A 111 -3.28 2.43 10.57
N SER A 112 -4.26 2.73 11.43
CA SER A 112 -3.94 3.23 12.77
C SER A 112 -3.14 2.17 13.54
N PRO A 113 -2.14 2.55 14.35
CA PRO A 113 -1.48 1.62 15.28
C PRO A 113 -2.45 0.90 16.23
N SER A 114 -3.65 1.47 16.46
CA SER A 114 -4.71 0.84 17.26
C SER A 114 -5.56 -0.18 16.49
N ALA A 115 -5.44 -0.26 15.16
CA ALA A 115 -6.18 -1.20 14.33
C ALA A 115 -5.40 -2.51 14.15
N HIS A 116 -6.10 -3.65 14.18
CA HIS A 116 -5.50 -4.98 13.99
C HIS A 116 -4.28 -5.22 14.89
N GLY A 117 -4.37 -4.76 16.14
CA GLY A 117 -3.28 -4.70 17.12
C GLY A 117 -1.95 -4.15 16.61
N GLY A 118 -2.00 -3.21 15.65
CA GLY A 118 -0.83 -2.52 15.09
C GLY A 118 0.00 -3.34 14.10
N SER A 119 -0.45 -4.53 13.72
CA SER A 119 0.27 -5.45 12.84
C SER A 119 0.34 -4.98 11.38
N LEU A 120 -0.55 -4.07 10.97
CA LEU A 120 -0.65 -3.54 9.60
C LEU A 120 -0.03 -2.15 9.43
N THR A 121 0.63 -1.62 10.45
CA THR A 121 1.31 -0.32 10.42
C THR A 121 2.82 -0.54 10.46
N SER A 122 3.58 0.05 9.53
CA SER A 122 5.04 -0.05 9.53
C SER A 122 5.65 0.62 10.76
N ASP A 123 6.85 0.18 11.12
CA ASP A 123 7.58 0.75 12.24
C ASP A 123 7.99 2.19 11.94
N TRP A 124 8.32 2.49 10.69
CA TRP A 124 8.56 3.86 10.22
C TRP A 124 7.33 4.76 10.44
N ALA A 125 6.14 4.35 9.99
CA ALA A 125 4.93 5.14 10.20
C ALA A 125 4.59 5.32 11.70
N LYS A 126 4.80 4.29 12.54
CA LYS A 126 4.61 4.39 13.99
C LYS A 126 5.58 5.37 14.67
N ALA A 127 6.82 5.43 14.18
CA ALA A 127 7.87 6.27 14.73
C ALA A 127 7.69 7.75 14.36
N HIS A 128 6.87 8.07 13.35
CA HIS A 128 6.70 9.41 12.81
C HIS A 128 5.24 9.92 12.89
N PRO A 129 4.68 10.12 14.11
CA PRO A 129 3.33 10.67 14.26
C PRO A 129 3.18 12.09 13.69
N GLU A 130 4.28 12.84 13.55
CA GLU A 130 4.32 14.13 12.88
C GLU A 130 4.02 14.06 11.38
N PHE A 131 4.00 12.86 10.79
CA PHE A 131 3.63 12.66 9.38
C PHE A 131 2.16 12.32 9.19
N TYR A 132 1.40 12.09 10.26
CA TYR A 132 -0.01 11.71 10.14
C TYR A 132 -0.81 12.79 9.43
N GLU A 133 -1.77 12.38 8.62
CA GLU A 133 -2.74 13.34 8.08
C GLU A 133 -3.58 13.96 9.18
N VAL A 134 -4.24 15.07 8.85
CA VAL A 134 -5.06 15.82 9.81
C VAL A 134 -6.47 16.02 9.26
N SER A 135 -7.47 15.84 10.13
CA SER A 135 -8.88 16.09 9.82
C SER A 135 -9.16 17.58 9.62
N LYS A 136 -10.36 17.93 9.13
CA LYS A 136 -10.74 19.35 8.98
C LYS A 136 -10.78 20.03 10.36
N GLU A 137 -11.13 19.26 11.37
CA GLU A 137 -11.26 19.63 12.79
C GLU A 137 -9.91 19.65 13.54
N ALA A 138 -8.80 19.44 12.83
CA ALA A 138 -7.44 19.39 13.38
C ALA A 138 -7.09 18.14 14.21
N ASP A 139 -7.87 17.06 14.10
CA ASP A 139 -7.53 15.78 14.73
C ASP A 139 -6.52 14.99 13.88
N ALA A 140 -5.54 14.36 14.54
CA ALA A 140 -4.61 13.47 13.86
C ALA A 140 -5.32 12.22 13.32
N ASP A 141 -5.00 11.84 12.08
CA ASP A 141 -5.46 10.63 11.41
C ASP A 141 -4.28 9.66 11.23
N PRO A 142 -4.02 8.78 12.21
CA PRO A 142 -2.87 7.87 12.17
C PRO A 142 -3.03 6.76 11.12
N SER A 143 -4.14 6.72 10.37
CA SER A 143 -4.35 5.71 9.34
C SER A 143 -3.74 6.08 7.98
N ARG A 144 -3.25 7.31 7.84
CA ARG A 144 -2.71 7.93 6.62
C ARG A 144 -1.53 8.84 6.95
N LEU A 145 -0.62 9.00 6.00
CA LEU A 145 0.50 9.94 6.08
C LEU A 145 0.32 11.08 5.09
N CYS A 146 0.86 12.25 5.40
CA CYS A 146 0.69 13.43 4.57
C CYS A 146 1.68 13.47 3.40
N TYR A 147 1.15 13.38 2.18
CA TYR A 147 1.94 13.43 0.94
C TYR A 147 2.53 14.80 0.63
N ALA A 148 2.14 15.86 1.34
CA ALA A 148 2.80 17.17 1.23
C ALA A 148 4.22 17.15 1.82
N LEU A 149 4.54 16.17 2.67
CA LEU A 149 5.85 15.98 3.25
C LEU A 149 6.77 15.19 2.31
N GLU A 150 7.97 15.71 2.05
CA GLU A 150 8.95 15.07 1.17
C GLU A 150 9.34 13.66 1.64
N ALA A 151 9.53 13.48 2.95
CA ALA A 151 9.88 12.19 3.52
C ALA A 151 8.84 11.09 3.21
N VAL A 152 7.55 11.43 3.26
CA VAL A 152 6.45 10.50 2.91
C VAL A 152 6.46 10.15 1.44
N ARG A 153 6.68 11.13 0.55
CA ARG A 153 6.80 10.84 -0.89
C ARG A 153 8.03 9.98 -1.17
N ARG A 154 9.15 10.28 -0.53
CA ARG A 154 10.43 9.59 -0.73
C ARG A 154 10.33 8.12 -0.33
N GLU A 155 9.76 7.81 0.82
CA GLU A 155 9.60 6.44 1.29
C GLU A 155 8.75 5.60 0.31
N ARG A 156 7.68 6.18 -0.24
CA ARG A 156 6.84 5.51 -1.26
C ARG A 156 7.57 5.33 -2.59
N ILE A 157 8.34 6.33 -3.03
CA ILE A 157 9.16 6.26 -4.24
C ILE A 157 10.25 5.22 -4.10
N ASP A 158 10.95 5.16 -2.96
CA ASP A 158 12.04 4.22 -2.74
C ASP A 158 11.55 2.76 -2.80
N LEU A 159 10.38 2.46 -2.21
CA LEU A 159 9.73 1.15 -2.32
C LEU A 159 9.36 0.78 -3.76
N LEU A 160 8.87 1.73 -4.54
CA LEU A 160 8.50 1.52 -5.95
C LEU A 160 9.74 1.33 -6.83
N LEU A 161 10.80 2.12 -6.60
CA LEU A 161 12.08 1.97 -7.29
C LEU A 161 12.75 0.65 -6.97
N GLU A 162 12.70 0.22 -5.71
CA GLU A 162 13.21 -1.10 -5.32
C GLU A 162 12.45 -2.20 -6.06
N ALA A 163 11.12 -2.18 -6.07
CA ALA A 163 10.34 -3.18 -6.82
C ALA A 163 10.70 -3.20 -8.32
N ALA A 164 10.90 -2.03 -8.93
CA ALA A 164 11.36 -1.92 -10.32
C ALA A 164 12.77 -2.52 -10.51
N TRP A 165 13.71 -2.26 -9.60
CA TRP A 165 15.05 -2.87 -9.64
C TRP A 165 15.04 -4.38 -9.37
N ILE A 166 14.07 -4.86 -8.59
CA ILE A 166 13.85 -6.29 -8.38
C ILE A 166 13.41 -6.98 -9.68
N GLY A 167 12.70 -6.27 -10.56
CA GLY A 167 12.43 -6.73 -11.93
C GLY A 167 10.95 -6.91 -12.28
N VAL A 168 10.02 -6.22 -11.60
CA VAL A 168 8.62 -6.17 -12.07
C VAL A 168 8.53 -5.50 -13.44
N ASP A 169 7.59 -5.95 -14.28
CA ASP A 169 7.39 -5.43 -15.64
C ASP A 169 6.75 -4.04 -15.67
N GLY A 170 6.10 -3.65 -14.58
CA GLY A 170 5.54 -2.32 -14.40
C GLY A 170 5.09 -2.06 -12.98
N LEU A 171 4.70 -0.81 -12.72
CA LEU A 171 4.27 -0.35 -11.40
C LEU A 171 2.82 0.10 -11.45
N GLN A 172 2.03 -0.35 -10.48
CA GLN A 172 0.66 0.13 -10.25
C GLN A 172 0.60 0.92 -8.93
N LEU A 173 0.38 2.22 -9.04
CA LEU A 173 0.21 3.10 -7.89
C LEU A 173 -1.27 3.10 -7.50
N ASP A 174 -1.60 2.44 -6.39
CA ASP A 174 -2.98 2.34 -5.92
C ASP A 174 -3.37 3.49 -4.99
N PHE A 175 -3.95 4.52 -5.62
CA PHE A 175 -4.55 5.68 -4.96
C PHE A 175 -6.01 5.45 -4.51
N CYS A 176 -6.60 4.31 -4.83
CA CYS A 176 -8.01 4.01 -4.50
C CYS A 176 -8.18 3.49 -3.07
N ARG A 177 -7.09 3.20 -2.36
CA ARG A 177 -7.13 2.80 -0.96
C ARG A 177 -7.06 4.03 -0.07
N GLN A 178 -8.20 4.34 0.56
CA GLN A 178 -8.40 5.44 1.51
C GLN A 178 -8.37 6.88 0.94
N PRO A 179 -9.10 7.19 -0.15
CA PRO A 179 -9.23 8.57 -0.60
C PRO A 179 -9.92 9.46 0.48
N PRO A 180 -9.63 10.77 0.53
CA PRO A 180 -8.61 11.48 -0.25
C PRO A 180 -7.18 11.24 0.29
N MET A 181 -6.19 11.37 -0.59
CA MET A 181 -4.76 11.17 -0.27
C MET A 181 -4.16 12.27 0.61
N CYS A 182 -4.59 13.52 0.37
CA CYS A 182 -4.12 14.70 1.07
C CYS A 182 -5.31 15.36 1.81
N ARG A 183 -5.15 15.71 3.09
CA ARG A 183 -6.20 16.34 3.90
C ARG A 183 -5.77 17.72 4.37
N TYR A 184 -5.78 17.99 5.67
CA TYR A 184 -5.62 19.34 6.24
C TYR A 184 -4.33 19.49 7.05
N HIS A 185 -3.34 18.63 6.81
CA HIS A 185 -2.04 18.75 7.46
C HIS A 185 -1.41 20.14 7.19
N PRO A 186 -0.78 20.79 8.18
CA PRO A 186 -0.15 22.12 8.06
C PRO A 186 0.74 22.28 6.82
N ALA A 187 1.57 21.27 6.53
CA ALA A 187 2.46 21.26 5.37
C ALA A 187 1.76 21.44 4.01
N LEU A 188 0.44 21.20 3.94
CA LEU A 188 -0.36 21.45 2.74
C LEU A 188 -1.17 22.75 2.84
N ILE A 189 -1.86 22.94 3.98
CA ILE A 189 -2.80 24.06 4.14
C ILE A 189 -2.10 25.42 4.20
N ASP A 190 -0.86 25.47 4.69
CA ASP A 190 -0.10 26.72 4.78
C ASP A 190 0.28 27.25 3.39
N GLY A 191 0.59 26.35 2.46
CA GLY A 191 0.83 26.70 1.05
C GLY A 191 -0.44 27.22 0.39
N PHE A 192 -1.57 26.51 0.53
CA PHE A 192 -2.85 26.98 -0.01
C PHE A 192 -3.26 28.33 0.58
N ARG A 193 -3.07 28.54 1.88
CA ARG A 193 -3.38 29.82 2.54
C ARG A 193 -2.52 30.95 2.01
N ALA A 194 -1.25 30.71 1.74
CA ALA A 194 -0.36 31.71 1.16
C ALA A 194 -0.79 32.13 -0.25
N GLU A 195 -1.35 31.20 -1.04
CA GLU A 195 -1.81 31.46 -2.41
C GLU A 195 -3.21 32.07 -2.48
N ALA A 196 -4.16 31.52 -1.72
CA ALA A 196 -5.57 31.87 -1.79
C ALA A 196 -6.02 32.90 -0.75
N GLY A 197 -5.19 33.19 0.26
CA GLY A 197 -5.51 34.13 1.34
C GLY A 197 -6.60 33.65 2.32
N ILE A 198 -7.00 32.38 2.24
CA ILE A 198 -8.05 31.78 3.06
C ILE A 198 -7.60 30.43 3.63
N ASP A 199 -8.02 30.11 4.85
CA ASP A 199 -7.84 28.79 5.43
C ASP A 199 -8.81 27.79 4.77
N PRO A 200 -8.33 26.66 4.21
CA PRO A 200 -9.22 25.71 3.55
C PRO A 200 -10.22 25.05 4.51
N ARG A 201 -9.99 25.14 5.83
CA ARG A 201 -10.93 24.67 6.85
C ARG A 201 -12.15 25.58 7.01
N ASP A 202 -12.03 26.85 6.64
CA ASP A 202 -13.12 27.82 6.72
C ASP A 202 -14.00 27.82 5.47
N ILE A 203 -13.63 27.05 4.44
CA ILE A 203 -14.38 26.95 3.19
C ILE A 203 -15.64 26.09 3.40
N ASP A 204 -16.79 26.65 2.99
CA ASP A 204 -18.03 25.91 2.82
C ASP A 204 -17.98 25.10 1.50
N PRO A 205 -18.12 23.76 1.54
CA PRO A 205 -18.10 22.93 0.35
C PRO A 205 -19.26 23.19 -0.63
N TRP A 206 -20.32 23.87 -0.20
CA TRP A 206 -21.53 24.10 -0.98
C TRP A 206 -21.62 25.51 -1.56
N GLU A 207 -20.71 26.42 -1.17
CA GLU A 207 -20.75 27.83 -1.58
C GLU A 207 -19.51 28.26 -2.37
N GLY A 208 -19.74 29.06 -3.43
CA GLY A 208 -18.69 29.68 -4.22
C GLY A 208 -17.76 28.69 -4.96
N SER A 209 -16.56 29.16 -5.34
CA SER A 209 -15.53 28.36 -6.00
C SER A 209 -14.49 27.78 -5.04
N GLY A 210 -14.38 28.32 -3.82
CA GLY A 210 -13.26 28.04 -2.92
C GLY A 210 -13.04 26.56 -2.65
N PHE A 211 -14.11 25.76 -2.55
CA PHE A 211 -13.96 24.32 -2.37
C PHE A 211 -13.34 23.65 -3.60
N ARG A 212 -13.73 24.05 -4.82
CA ARG A 212 -13.12 23.53 -6.06
C ARG A 212 -11.66 23.93 -6.17
N ASP A 213 -11.33 25.15 -5.77
CA ASP A 213 -9.95 25.65 -5.75
C ASP A 213 -9.11 24.80 -4.78
N TRP A 214 -9.65 24.50 -3.59
CA TRP A 214 -9.02 23.60 -2.62
C TRP A 214 -8.88 22.15 -3.13
N ILE A 215 -9.91 21.56 -3.74
CA ILE A 215 -9.79 20.22 -4.35
C ILE A 215 -8.69 20.20 -5.42
N SER A 216 -8.65 21.24 -6.26
CA SER A 216 -7.69 21.33 -7.36
C SER A 216 -6.27 21.49 -6.85
N TYR A 217 -6.05 22.29 -5.81
CA TYR A 217 -4.75 22.42 -5.15
C TYR A 217 -4.24 21.09 -4.60
N ARG A 218 -5.11 20.28 -4.01
CA ARG A 218 -4.73 18.95 -3.48
C ARG A 218 -4.38 17.90 -4.53
N ALA A 219 -4.77 18.14 -5.78
CA ALA A 219 -4.58 17.21 -6.89
C ALA A 219 -3.34 17.51 -7.74
N GLN A 220 -2.67 18.64 -7.49
CA GLN A 220 -1.41 19.04 -8.11
C GLN A 220 -0.22 18.34 -7.43
#